data_AF-A0A2G2XYK1-F1
#
_entry.id   AF-A0A2G2XYK1-F1
#
_cell.length_a   1.000
_cell.length_b   1.000
_cell.length_c   1.000
_cell.angle_alpha   90.00
_cell.angle_beta   90.00
_cell.angle_gamma   90.00
#
_symmetry.space_group_name_H-M   'P 1'
#
loop_
_entity.id
_entity.type
_entity.pdbx_description
1 polymer ?
#
loop_
_entity_poly.entity_id
_entity_poly.type
_entity_poly.pdbx_seq_one_letter_code
_entity_poly.pdbx_strand_id
1 'polypeptide(L)'
;MLTYFYKHRFKIHIQVKDNTGKITFVLFNDVDEKLLDTSAHKLFNKLSSLDNNDVPAHILSLCGKDFIFKLKLNSYKLKKGLKNFTVSKLWIPDENLES
;
A
#
# COMPACT_ATOMS: atom_id res chain seq x y z
N MET A 1 6.82 34.35 10.34
CA MET A 1 5.63 33.47 10.37
C MET A 1 6.02 32.15 9.73
N LEU A 2 6.11 31.05 10.49
CA LEU A 2 6.41 29.72 9.94
C LEU A 2 5.10 29.06 9.53
N THR A 3 4.84 28.95 8.23
CA THR A 3 3.74 28.14 7.69
C THR A 3 4.12 26.66 7.78
N TYR A 4 3.53 25.94 8.72
CA TYR A 4 3.60 24.48 8.78
C TYR A 4 2.68 23.89 7.70
N PHE A 5 3.27 23.28 6.66
CA PHE A 5 2.52 22.52 5.68
C PHE A 5 2.26 21.10 6.20
N TYR A 6 0.98 20.71 6.31
CA TYR A 6 0.61 19.34 6.61
C TYR A 6 0.97 18.43 5.43
N LYS A 7 1.94 17.52 5.64
CA LYS A 7 2.31 16.50 4.65
C LYS A 7 1.41 15.27 4.82
N HIS A 8 0.53 15.07 3.84
CA HIS A 8 -0.28 13.86 3.73
C HIS A 8 0.62 12.67 3.37
N ARG A 9 0.35 11.49 3.97
CA ARG A 9 1.07 10.24 3.69
C ARG A 9 0.11 9.06 3.63
N PHE A 10 0.41 8.10 2.78
CA PHE A 10 -0.34 6.85 2.71
C PHE A 10 0.02 5.87 3.83
N LYS A 11 -1.02 5.17 4.29
CA LYS A 11 -0.95 3.95 5.08
C LYS A 11 -2.11 3.05 4.62
N ILE A 12 -1.85 2.19 3.64
CA ILE A 12 -2.88 1.37 3.00
C ILE A 12 -2.80 -0.05 3.56
N HIS A 13 -3.93 -0.58 4.00
CA HIS A 13 -4.06 -1.98 4.38
C HIS A 13 -4.63 -2.75 3.19
N ILE A 14 -3.87 -3.72 2.68
CA ILE A 14 -4.32 -4.61 1.58
C ILE A 14 -4.48 -6.03 2.10
N GLN A 15 -5.50 -6.73 1.62
CA GLN A 15 -5.62 -8.17 1.81
C GLN A 15 -5.12 -8.87 0.55
N VAL A 16 -4.13 -9.74 0.73
CA VAL A 16 -3.54 -10.55 -0.34
C VAL A 16 -3.97 -11.99 -0.12
N LYS A 17 -4.23 -12.70 -1.22
CA LYS A 17 -4.54 -14.13 -1.24
C LYS A 17 -3.51 -14.84 -2.11
N ASP A 18 -2.99 -15.95 -1.63
CA ASP A 18 -2.21 -16.91 -2.42
C ASP A 18 -2.85 -18.31 -2.32
N ASN A 19 -2.13 -19.33 -2.76
CA ASN A 19 -2.55 -20.72 -2.67
C ASN A 19 -2.60 -21.28 -1.23
N THR A 20 -1.94 -20.64 -0.27
CA THR A 20 -1.88 -21.07 1.14
C THR A 20 -2.94 -20.41 2.01
N GLY A 21 -3.39 -19.20 1.65
CA GLY A 21 -4.43 -18.51 2.40
C GLY A 21 -4.52 -17.02 2.11
N LYS A 22 -4.98 -16.27 3.12
CA LYS A 22 -5.16 -14.82 3.07
C LYS A 22 -4.36 -14.15 4.17
N ILE A 23 -3.75 -13.02 3.85
CA ILE A 23 -2.96 -12.22 4.78
C ILE A 23 -3.15 -10.73 4.52
N THR A 24 -3.00 -9.92 5.57
CA THR A 24 -3.07 -8.46 5.45
C THR A 24 -1.68 -7.85 5.50
N PHE A 25 -1.36 -7.03 4.51
CA PHE A 25 -0.12 -6.24 4.47
C PHE A 25 -0.42 -4.76 4.65
N VAL A 26 0.58 -4.03 5.12
CA VAL A 26 0.55 -2.57 5.20
C VAL A 26 1.56 -2.02 4.20
N LEU A 27 1.10 -1.17 3.29
CA LEU A 27 1.94 -0.34 2.46
C LEU A 27 2.03 1.07 3.04
N PHE A 28 3.20 1.68 2.87
CA PHE A 28 3.48 3.05 3.28
C PHE A 28 3.86 3.88 2.06
N ASN A 29 3.75 5.20 2.22
CA ASN A 29 3.93 6.22 1.18
C ASN A 29 4.95 5.92 0.07
N ASP A 30 6.18 5.51 0.40
CA ASP A 30 7.24 5.31 -0.60
C ASP A 30 6.94 4.17 -1.59
N VAL A 31 6.16 3.17 -1.16
CA VAL A 31 5.69 2.07 -1.99
C VAL A 31 4.38 2.47 -2.68
N ASP A 32 3.50 3.16 -1.96
CA ASP A 32 2.17 3.56 -2.44
C ASP A 32 2.21 4.59 -3.57
N GLU A 33 3.07 5.61 -3.47
CA GLU A 33 3.16 6.65 -4.51
C GLU A 33 3.65 6.08 -5.84
N LYS A 34 4.55 5.10 -5.80
CA LYS A 34 5.00 4.38 -7.00
C LYS A 34 3.92 3.48 -7.58
N LEU A 35 3.15 2.84 -6.70
CA LEU A 35 2.10 1.91 -7.11
C LEU A 35 0.88 2.63 -7.69
N LEU A 36 0.51 3.77 -7.11
CA LEU A 36 -0.67 4.54 -7.48
C LEU A 36 -0.37 5.66 -8.49
N ASP A 37 0.91 5.89 -8.81
CA ASP A 37 1.42 6.99 -9.64
C ASP A 37 0.84 8.37 -9.23
N THR A 38 0.63 8.55 -7.92
CA THR A 38 0.04 9.77 -7.37
C THR A 38 0.46 9.96 -5.91
N SER A 39 0.53 11.21 -5.47
CA SER A 39 0.85 11.52 -4.08
C SER A 39 -0.37 11.48 -3.19
N ALA A 40 -0.17 11.19 -1.90
CA ALA A 40 -1.24 11.22 -0.90
C ALA A 40 -1.97 12.56 -0.86
N HIS A 41 -1.24 13.66 -1.07
CA HIS A 41 -1.82 14.99 -1.10
C HIS A 41 -2.74 15.20 -2.31
N LYS A 42 -2.31 14.79 -3.51
CA LYS A 42 -3.13 14.89 -4.73
C LYS A 42 -4.39 14.05 -4.61
N LEU A 43 -4.27 12.82 -4.12
CA LEU A 43 -5.41 11.93 -3.94
C LEU A 43 -6.37 12.46 -2.90
N PHE A 44 -5.87 12.91 -1.74
CA PHE A 44 -6.69 13.49 -0.67
C PHE A 44 -7.49 14.70 -1.13
N ASN A 45 -6.85 15.67 -1.81
CA ASN A 45 -7.53 16.87 -2.30
C ASN A 45 -8.63 16.56 -3.32
N LYS A 46 -8.46 15.51 -4.14
CA LYS A 46 -9.48 15.05 -5.10
C LYS A 46 -10.66 14.35 -4.42
N LEU A 47 -10.41 13.67 -3.30
CA LEU A 47 -11.44 13.00 -2.52
C LEU A 47 -12.21 13.97 -1.64
N SER A 48 -11.56 14.99 -1.08
CA SER A 48 -12.24 16.00 -0.24
C SER A 48 -13.33 16.81 -0.97
N SER A 49 -13.36 16.75 -2.31
CA SER A 49 -14.42 17.35 -3.14
C SER A 49 -15.58 16.39 -3.46
N LEU A 50 -15.46 15.10 -3.15
CA LEU A 50 -16.53 14.12 -3.28
C LEU A 50 -16.87 13.62 -1.86
N ASP A 51 -18.09 13.82 -1.39
CA ASP A 51 -18.61 13.32 -0.09
C ASP A 51 -18.73 11.77 -0.03
N ASN A 52 -17.80 11.06 -0.65
CA ASN A 52 -17.84 9.61 -0.79
C ASN A 52 -16.73 9.03 0.11
N ASN A 53 -17.15 8.37 1.18
CA ASN A 53 -16.29 7.50 2.02
C ASN A 53 -15.76 6.26 1.27
N ASP A 54 -15.78 6.29 -0.06
CA ASP A 54 -15.40 5.18 -0.92
C ASP A 54 -13.90 5.09 -1.09
N VAL A 55 -13.42 3.86 -1.27
CA VAL A 55 -12.02 3.60 -1.60
C VAL A 55 -11.72 4.23 -2.97
N PRO A 56 -10.66 5.06 -3.10
CA PRO A 56 -10.32 5.71 -4.35
C PRO A 56 -10.11 4.70 -5.48
N ALA A 57 -10.61 5.00 -6.68
CA ALA A 57 -10.52 4.11 -7.84
C ALA A 57 -9.08 3.64 -8.15
N HIS A 58 -8.07 4.47 -7.85
CA HIS A 58 -6.66 4.10 -8.02
C HIS A 58 -6.28 2.91 -7.11
N ILE A 59 -6.75 2.90 -5.86
CA ILE A 59 -6.51 1.80 -4.91
C ILE A 59 -7.33 0.58 -5.32
N LEU A 60 -8.59 0.76 -5.72
CA LEU A 60 -9.44 -0.34 -6.21
C LEU A 60 -8.86 -1.03 -7.45
N SER A 61 -8.17 -0.28 -8.32
CA SER A 61 -7.53 -0.82 -9.53
C SER A 61 -6.40 -1.84 -9.25
N LEU A 62 -5.97 -1.97 -8.00
CA LEU A 62 -4.99 -2.96 -7.56
C LEU A 62 -5.62 -4.32 -7.26
N CYS A 63 -6.92 -4.36 -6.96
CA CYS A 63 -7.62 -5.60 -6.67
C CYS A 63 -7.65 -6.50 -7.91
N GLY A 64 -7.40 -7.79 -7.70
CA GLY A 64 -7.40 -8.80 -8.78
C GLY A 64 -6.12 -8.85 -9.62
N LYS A 65 -5.09 -8.07 -9.27
CA LYS A 65 -3.76 -8.14 -9.88
C LYS A 65 -2.80 -8.93 -9.00
N ASP A 66 -1.88 -9.63 -9.65
CA ASP A 66 -0.79 -10.33 -9.00
C ASP A 66 0.45 -9.44 -8.85
N PHE A 67 1.12 -9.59 -7.72
CA PHE A 67 2.29 -8.80 -7.35
C PHE A 67 3.28 -9.64 -6.57
N ILE A 68 4.56 -9.31 -6.74
CA ILE A 68 5.64 -9.85 -5.91
C ILE A 68 5.93 -8.82 -4.81
N PHE A 69 5.94 -9.25 -3.55
CA PHE A 69 6.14 -8.37 -2.39
C PHE A 69 7.43 -8.71 -1.64
N LYS A 70 8.28 -7.72 -1.38
CA LYS A 70 9.36 -7.84 -0.39
C LYS A 70 8.89 -7.35 0.96
N LEU A 71 8.67 -8.27 1.89
CA LEU A 71 8.25 -7.95 3.24
C LEU A 71 9.43 -7.52 4.11
N LYS A 72 9.22 -6.49 4.93
CA LYS A 72 10.12 -6.09 6.02
C LYS A 72 9.50 -6.51 7.34
N LEU A 73 10.14 -7.46 7.99
CA LEU A 73 9.82 -7.88 9.34
C LEU A 73 10.70 -7.12 10.33
N ASN A 74 10.09 -6.62 11.41
CA ASN A 74 10.85 -6.08 12.54
C ASN A 74 10.82 -7.14 13.65
N SER A 75 12.00 -7.56 14.11
CA SER A 75 12.18 -8.56 15.18
C SER A 75 11.40 -8.20 16.46
N TYR A 76 11.28 -6.91 16.78
CA TYR A 76 10.45 -6.43 17.89
C TYR A 76 8.95 -6.70 17.70
N LYS A 77 8.44 -6.51 16.48
CA LYS A 77 7.02 -6.77 16.15
C LYS A 77 6.72 -8.27 16.13
N LEU A 78 7.66 -9.06 15.63
CA LEU A 78 7.57 -10.52 15.60
C LEU A 78 7.50 -11.10 17.02
N LYS A 79 8.39 -10.64 17.93
CA LYS A 79 8.41 -11.05 19.34
C LYS A 79 7.12 -10.69 20.10
N LYS A 80 6.42 -9.63 19.68
CA LYS A 80 5.13 -9.21 20.25
C LYS A 80 3.89 -9.81 19.56
N GLY A 81 4.07 -10.72 18.59
CA GLY A 81 2.96 -11.33 17.85
C GLY A 81 2.17 -10.36 16.96
N LEU A 82 2.70 -9.17 16.68
CA LEU A 82 2.04 -8.17 15.84
C LEU A 82 2.23 -8.55 14.37
N LYS A 83 1.18 -9.13 13.76
CA LYS A 83 1.11 -9.58 12.36
C LYS A 83 1.05 -8.45 11.32
N ASN A 84 1.69 -7.31 11.59
CA ASN A 84 1.68 -6.17 10.68
C ASN A 84 2.89 -6.26 9.75
N PHE A 85 2.77 -7.09 8.71
CA PHE A 85 3.79 -7.23 7.66
C PHE A 85 3.81 -5.96 6.82
N THR A 86 4.98 -5.32 6.78
CA THR A 86 5.16 -4.09 6.01
C THR A 86 5.78 -4.42 4.66
N VAL A 87 5.21 -3.90 3.58
CA VAL A 87 5.81 -4.00 2.25
C VAL A 87 6.96 -2.99 2.16
N SER A 88 8.13 -3.45 1.73
CA SER A 88 9.31 -2.59 1.50
C SER A 88 9.60 -2.34 0.02
N LYS A 89 9.21 -3.30 -0.84
CA LYS A 89 9.26 -3.18 -2.30
C LYS A 89 8.15 -4.04 -2.90
N LEU A 90 7.71 -3.66 -4.09
CA LEU A 90 6.68 -4.32 -4.87
C LEU A 90 7.12 -4.37 -6.33
N TRP A 91 6.77 -5.46 -7.02
CA TRP A 91 7.00 -5.65 -8.45
C TRP A 91 5.78 -6.28 -9.12
N ILE A 92 5.64 -6.02 -10.41
CA ILE A 92 4.74 -6.78 -11.29
C ILE A 92 5.50 -8.05 -11.69
N PRO A 93 4.86 -9.24 -11.64
CA PRO A 93 5.47 -10.48 -12.09
C PRO A 93 5.91 -10.34 -13.56
N ASP A 94 7.12 -10.82 -13.88
CA ASP A 94 7.56 -10.96 -15.26
C ASP A 94 7.36 -12.41 -15.67
N GLU A 95 6.38 -12.67 -16.53
CA GLU A 95 6.02 -14.01 -17.00
C GLU A 95 7.20 -14.73 -17.68
N ASN A 96 8.22 -14.01 -18.14
CA ASN A 96 9.40 -14.58 -18.81
C ASN A 96 10.52 -15.03 -17.84
N LEU A 97 10.40 -14.74 -16.55
CA LEU A 97 11.41 -15.08 -15.53
C LEU A 97 10.96 -16.19 -14.59
N GLU A 98 9.72 -16.68 -14.74
CA GLU A 98 9.14 -17.75 -13.90
C GLU A 98 9.12 -19.14 -14.58
N SER A 99 9.86 -19.32 -15.67
CA SER A 99 10.05 -20.61 -16.37
C SER A 99 11.08 -21.52 -15.74
#